data_AF-A0A1V1X1S1-F1
#
_entry.id   AF-A0A1V1X1S1-F1
#
_cell.length_a   1.000
_cell.length_b   1.000
_cell.length_c   1.000
_cell.angle_alpha   90.00
_cell.angle_beta   90.00
_cell.angle_gamma   90.00
#
_symmetry.space_group_name_H-M   'P 1'
#
loop_
_entity.id
_entity.type
_entity.pdbx_description
1 polymer ?
#
loop_
_entity_poly.entity_id
_entity_poly.type
_entity_poly.pdbx_seq_one_letter_code
_entity_poly.pdbx_strand_id
1 'polypeptide(L)'
;MQTKDIIQYKLSVKSGWKKSLVKGFCLLVLGTAVITAGIYSILRCPAMPYNIRELFLGDGSLIHTAVFSMAILWIGITGALIGSQIAQSKVPYLSMPALVALSGVISLLLLYGSVTSESISDIVGSSNVYWFVMNKNIWGDFGVKVFTYLDSPKAISLVERVVRYLALYSPVILCLVVFNATFVKNRSDRWFMALVRYIIYSLPWFFLCKVIAFDFSSTDNLNELIAGDGTFGIGGGGFLYLLLILISFNGTLLAWASKRKGVYWALLSLVCTFLAIPAGWFLLKNGLVTNLVKYETTYSGVDFLLGPDRKNLLSETELFFRWSLLQTGIVLILAYGQRIVIAILSMASPMRQTEASSKP
;
A
#
# COMPACT_ATOMS: atom_id res chain seq x y z
N MET A 1 8.75 -11.44 47.33
CA MET A 1 8.81 -11.83 45.90
C MET A 1 10.28 -11.90 45.53
N GLN A 2 10.80 -13.10 45.30
CA GLN A 2 12.23 -13.40 45.36
C GLN A 2 12.90 -13.21 44.00
N THR A 3 14.18 -12.82 43.98
CA THR A 3 15.01 -12.61 42.78
C THR A 3 14.93 -13.74 41.74
N LYS A 4 14.67 -14.99 42.18
CA LYS A 4 14.45 -16.15 41.31
C LYS A 4 13.21 -16.01 40.41
N ASP A 5 12.12 -15.42 40.90
CA ASP A 5 10.89 -15.20 40.14
C ASP A 5 11.12 -14.19 39.02
N ILE A 6 11.91 -13.14 39.30
CA ILE A 6 12.28 -12.11 38.31
C ILE A 6 13.16 -12.70 37.19
N ILE A 7 14.09 -13.59 37.54
CA ILE A 7 14.98 -14.24 36.55
C ILE A 7 14.20 -15.23 35.68
N GLN A 8 13.40 -16.11 36.27
CA GLN A 8 12.56 -17.05 35.50
C GLN A 8 11.58 -16.30 34.60
N TYR A 9 11.03 -15.19 35.08
CA TYR A 9 10.17 -14.31 34.29
C TYR A 9 10.90 -13.71 33.09
N LYS A 10 12.08 -13.09 33.29
CA LYS A 10 12.89 -12.53 32.18
C LYS A 10 13.25 -13.59 31.15
N LEU A 11 13.56 -14.81 31.58
CA LEU A 11 13.87 -15.95 30.70
C LEU A 11 12.64 -16.40 29.90
N SER A 12 11.47 -16.49 30.54
CA SER A 12 10.20 -16.84 29.89
C SER A 12 9.80 -15.81 28.81
N VAL A 13 9.90 -14.52 29.12
CA VAL A 13 9.61 -13.43 28.16
C VAL A 13 10.56 -13.48 26.96
N LYS A 14 11.87 -13.69 27.20
CA LYS A 14 12.88 -13.80 26.14
C LYS A 14 12.64 -15.02 25.24
N SER A 15 12.24 -16.16 25.83
CA SER A 15 11.88 -17.38 25.11
C SER A 15 10.63 -17.20 24.24
N GLY A 16 9.60 -16.54 24.77
CA GLY A 16 8.38 -16.19 24.03
C GLY A 16 8.66 -15.34 22.80
N TRP A 17 9.43 -14.26 22.98
CA TRP A 17 9.84 -13.36 21.89
C TRP A 17 10.59 -14.07 20.77
N LYS A 18 11.54 -14.96 21.12
CA LYS A 18 12.28 -15.74 20.12
C LYS A 18 11.34 -16.60 19.28
N LYS A 19 10.38 -17.29 19.90
CA LYS A 19 9.38 -18.11 19.18
C LYS A 19 8.51 -17.27 18.23
N SER A 20 8.14 -16.05 18.63
CA SER A 20 7.32 -15.14 17.81
C SER A 20 8.09 -14.64 16.58
N LEU A 21 9.36 -14.28 16.77
CA LEU A 21 10.24 -13.87 15.67
C LEU A 21 10.46 -15.00 14.68
N VAL A 22 10.72 -16.22 15.16
CA VAL A 22 10.84 -17.40 14.29
C VAL A 22 9.55 -17.63 13.51
N LYS A 23 8.38 -17.58 14.17
CA LYS A 23 7.09 -17.72 13.50
C LYS A 23 6.87 -16.63 12.43
N GLY A 24 7.16 -15.38 12.76
CA GLY A 24 7.05 -14.26 11.82
C GLY A 24 7.97 -14.43 10.61
N PHE A 25 9.21 -14.85 10.84
CA PHE A 25 10.18 -15.14 9.78
C PHE A 25 9.71 -16.29 8.88
N CYS A 26 9.23 -17.41 9.45
CA CYS A 26 8.69 -18.52 8.67
C CYS A 26 7.49 -18.10 7.81
N LEU A 27 6.60 -17.25 8.35
CA LEU A 27 5.49 -16.69 7.57
C LEU A 27 5.99 -15.77 6.45
N LEU A 28 6.98 -14.92 6.70
CA LEU A 28 7.58 -14.08 5.67
C LEU A 28 8.18 -14.91 4.53
N VAL A 29 8.97 -15.94 4.86
CA VAL A 29 9.58 -16.84 3.86
C VAL A 29 8.51 -17.57 3.07
N LEU A 30 7.51 -18.15 3.74
CA LEU A 30 6.41 -18.87 3.10
C LEU A 30 5.59 -17.96 2.17
N GLY A 31 5.19 -16.79 2.67
CA GLY A 31 4.45 -15.81 1.87
C GLY A 31 5.22 -15.36 0.65
N THR A 32 6.52 -15.04 0.83
CA THR A 32 7.40 -14.65 -0.28
C THR A 32 7.48 -15.78 -1.30
N ALA A 33 7.72 -17.01 -0.88
CA ALA A 33 7.82 -18.17 -1.77
C ALA A 33 6.53 -18.42 -2.56
N VAL A 34 5.37 -18.40 -1.91
CA VAL A 34 4.06 -18.64 -2.55
C VAL A 34 3.74 -17.55 -3.57
N ILE A 35 3.93 -16.28 -3.21
CA ILE A 35 3.69 -15.14 -4.11
C ILE A 35 4.68 -15.19 -5.28
N THR A 36 5.96 -15.46 -5.01
CA THR A 36 6.99 -15.60 -6.05
C THR A 36 6.61 -16.69 -7.04
N ALA A 37 6.23 -17.87 -6.55
CA ALA A 37 5.82 -18.97 -7.40
C ALA A 37 4.59 -18.61 -8.25
N GLY A 38 3.61 -17.92 -7.66
CA GLY A 38 2.42 -17.43 -8.38
C GLY A 38 2.78 -16.46 -9.50
N ILE A 39 3.51 -15.39 -9.19
CA ILE A 39 3.93 -14.38 -10.18
C ILE A 39 4.82 -15.02 -11.25
N TYR A 40 5.80 -15.83 -10.84
CA TYR A 40 6.71 -16.49 -11.77
C TYR A 40 5.98 -17.42 -12.74
N SER A 41 4.99 -18.18 -12.25
CA SER A 41 4.15 -19.03 -13.09
C SER A 41 3.36 -18.21 -14.10
N ILE A 42 2.78 -17.09 -13.66
CA ILE A 42 2.03 -16.15 -14.49
C ILE A 42 2.95 -15.58 -15.59
N LEU A 43 4.15 -15.11 -15.27
CA LEU A 43 5.11 -14.55 -16.23
C LEU A 43 5.57 -15.54 -17.32
N ARG A 44 5.51 -16.84 -17.03
CA ARG A 44 5.85 -17.93 -17.95
C ARG A 44 4.68 -18.39 -18.82
N CYS A 45 3.48 -17.88 -18.60
CA CYS A 45 2.36 -18.15 -19.49
C CYS A 45 2.65 -17.60 -20.90
N PRO A 46 2.40 -18.38 -21.98
CA PRO A 46 2.73 -17.99 -23.35
C PRO A 46 1.93 -16.78 -23.84
N ALA A 47 0.74 -16.53 -23.26
CA ALA A 47 -0.13 -15.39 -23.59
C ALA A 47 0.13 -14.13 -22.73
N MET A 48 1.25 -14.08 -21.98
CA MET A 48 1.55 -12.93 -21.14
C MET A 48 1.99 -11.72 -22.01
N PRO A 49 1.35 -10.54 -21.86
CA PRO A 49 1.80 -9.32 -22.55
C PRO A 49 3.26 -8.99 -22.25
N TYR A 50 4.01 -8.59 -23.29
CA TYR A 50 5.45 -8.32 -23.19
C TYR A 50 5.76 -7.22 -22.15
N ASN A 51 4.92 -6.17 -22.06
CA ASN A 51 5.03 -5.10 -21.07
C ASN A 51 5.06 -5.60 -19.61
N ILE A 52 4.37 -6.71 -19.31
CA ILE A 52 4.36 -7.30 -17.96
C ILE A 52 5.65 -8.09 -17.70
N ARG A 53 6.22 -8.70 -18.74
CA ARG A 53 7.50 -9.42 -18.64
C ARG A 53 8.68 -8.46 -18.52
N GLU A 54 8.69 -7.41 -19.34
CA GLU A 54 9.71 -6.36 -19.37
C GLU A 54 9.67 -5.44 -18.13
N LEU A 55 8.57 -5.48 -17.37
CA LEU A 55 8.48 -4.80 -16.08
C LEU A 55 9.58 -5.28 -15.11
N PHE A 56 9.89 -6.57 -15.12
CA PHE A 56 10.80 -7.17 -14.16
C PHE A 56 12.24 -7.18 -14.67
N LEU A 57 13.17 -6.91 -13.76
CA LEU A 57 14.60 -7.07 -14.05
C LEU A 57 14.95 -8.54 -14.37
N GLY A 58 15.82 -8.72 -15.37
CA GLY A 58 16.24 -10.03 -15.84
C GLY A 58 15.07 -10.89 -16.34
N ASP A 59 14.13 -10.27 -17.07
CA ASP A 59 12.98 -10.93 -17.72
C ASP A 59 12.12 -11.76 -16.75
N GLY A 60 11.93 -11.27 -15.53
CA GLY A 60 11.18 -11.99 -14.51
C GLY A 60 11.95 -13.17 -13.92
N SER A 61 13.27 -13.06 -13.81
CA SER A 61 14.08 -14.04 -13.08
C SER A 61 13.57 -14.22 -11.64
N LEU A 62 13.73 -15.44 -11.12
CA LEU A 62 13.15 -15.85 -9.82
C LEU A 62 13.56 -14.92 -8.66
N ILE A 63 14.80 -14.43 -8.66
CA ILE A 63 15.34 -13.54 -7.63
C ILE A 63 14.61 -12.20 -7.64
N HIS A 64 14.51 -11.54 -8.80
CA HIS A 64 13.85 -10.25 -8.94
C HIS A 64 12.35 -10.37 -8.64
N THR A 65 11.70 -11.46 -9.05
CA THR A 65 10.31 -11.78 -8.67
C THR A 65 10.15 -11.99 -7.15
N ALA A 66 11.14 -12.58 -6.48
CA ALA A 66 11.11 -12.73 -5.02
C ALA A 66 11.26 -11.39 -4.30
N VAL A 67 12.13 -10.50 -4.79
CA VAL A 67 12.26 -9.14 -4.26
C VAL A 67 10.97 -8.35 -4.46
N PHE A 68 10.32 -8.46 -5.62
CA PHE A 68 9.00 -7.86 -5.84
C PHE A 68 7.93 -8.41 -4.89
N SER A 69 7.95 -9.73 -4.67
CA SER A 69 7.04 -10.39 -3.72
C SER A 69 7.22 -9.85 -2.29
N MET A 70 8.45 -9.56 -1.89
CA MET A 70 8.72 -8.86 -0.64
C MET A 70 8.20 -7.42 -0.65
N ALA A 71 8.33 -6.69 -1.77
CA ALA A 71 7.81 -5.32 -1.92
C ALA A 71 6.29 -5.25 -1.72
N ILE A 72 5.53 -6.19 -2.29
CA ILE A 72 4.06 -6.19 -2.12
C ILE A 72 3.63 -6.70 -0.73
N LEU A 73 4.36 -7.64 -0.13
CA LEU A 73 4.13 -8.06 1.27
C LEU A 73 4.46 -6.94 2.26
N TRP A 74 5.48 -6.13 1.94
CA TRP A 74 5.92 -5.00 2.76
C TRP A 74 4.78 -4.03 3.04
N ILE A 75 3.87 -3.81 2.08
CA ILE A 75 2.69 -2.94 2.23
C ILE A 75 1.81 -3.38 3.42
N GLY A 76 1.51 -4.68 3.51
CA GLY A 76 0.75 -5.23 4.62
C GLY A 76 1.53 -5.22 5.94
N ILE A 77 2.81 -5.60 5.89
CA ILE A 77 3.70 -5.63 7.07
C ILE A 77 3.81 -4.23 7.69
N THR A 78 4.20 -3.25 6.89
CA THR A 78 4.44 -1.88 7.35
C THR A 78 3.14 -1.21 7.82
N GLY A 79 1.99 -1.48 7.19
CA GLY A 79 0.70 -0.97 7.63
C GLY A 79 0.35 -1.43 9.05
N ALA A 80 0.56 -2.72 9.36
CA ALA A 80 0.34 -3.25 10.70
C ALA A 80 1.39 -2.77 11.73
N LEU A 81 2.66 -2.69 11.35
CA LEU A 81 3.73 -2.20 12.22
C LEU A 81 3.50 -0.74 12.63
N ILE A 82 3.32 0.14 11.64
CA ILE A 82 3.09 1.56 11.86
C ILE A 82 1.76 1.75 12.59
N GLY A 83 0.68 1.06 12.19
CA GLY A 83 -0.60 1.12 12.91
C GLY A 83 -0.48 0.76 14.39
N SER A 84 0.29 -0.27 14.72
CA SER A 84 0.55 -0.69 16.10
C SER A 84 1.38 0.33 16.89
N GLN A 85 2.33 1.00 16.24
CA GLN A 85 3.14 2.07 16.83
C GLN A 85 2.32 3.35 17.04
N ILE A 86 1.50 3.74 16.07
CA ILE A 86 0.59 4.91 16.14
C ILE A 86 -0.51 4.71 17.17
N ALA A 87 -0.96 3.49 17.39
CA ALA A 87 -1.88 3.17 18.49
C ALA A 87 -1.29 3.50 19.88
N GLN A 88 0.05 3.46 20.02
CA GLN A 88 0.77 3.64 21.28
C GLN A 88 1.48 5.01 21.38
N SER A 89 1.60 5.73 20.26
CA SER A 89 2.29 7.01 20.18
C SER A 89 1.55 8.11 20.95
N LYS A 90 2.31 8.97 21.63
CA LYS A 90 1.81 10.22 22.24
C LYS A 90 1.62 11.34 21.22
N VAL A 91 2.34 11.28 20.10
CA VAL A 91 2.33 12.29 19.01
C VAL A 91 2.06 11.64 17.65
N PRO A 92 0.90 10.98 17.47
CA PRO A 92 0.57 10.24 16.25
C PRO A 92 0.56 11.12 14.99
N TYR A 93 0.21 12.40 15.09
CA TYR A 93 0.13 13.32 13.95
C TYR A 93 1.49 13.63 13.29
N LEU A 94 2.60 13.60 14.05
CA LEU A 94 3.96 13.76 13.51
C LEU A 94 4.59 12.41 13.16
N SER A 95 4.41 11.41 14.02
CA SER A 95 5.04 10.09 13.82
C SER A 95 4.46 9.33 12.63
N MET A 96 3.16 9.49 12.33
CA MET A 96 2.51 8.82 11.22
C MET A 96 3.15 9.17 9.86
N PRO A 97 3.20 10.43 9.41
CA PRO A 97 3.76 10.77 8.11
C PRO A 97 5.23 10.40 7.97
N ALA A 98 6.04 10.58 9.02
CA ALA A 98 7.45 10.21 9.01
C ALA A 98 7.65 8.70 8.79
N LEU A 99 6.85 7.87 9.49
CA LEU A 99 6.92 6.41 9.34
C LEU A 99 6.37 5.94 8.00
N VAL A 100 5.31 6.57 7.49
CA VAL A 100 4.77 6.27 6.14
C VAL A 100 5.79 6.62 5.06
N ALA A 101 6.46 7.78 5.16
CA ALA A 101 7.52 8.16 4.24
C ALA A 101 8.69 7.17 4.27
N LEU A 102 9.16 6.80 5.46
CA LEU A 102 10.22 5.78 5.62
C LEU A 102 9.81 4.44 4.99
N SER A 103 8.57 4.02 5.21
CA SER A 103 8.03 2.80 4.59
C SER A 103 8.04 2.86 3.07
N GLY A 104 7.67 4.00 2.49
CA GLY A 104 7.71 4.21 1.05
C GLY A 104 9.13 4.22 0.49
N VAL A 105 10.11 4.76 1.20
CA VAL A 105 11.53 4.67 0.78
C VAL A 105 11.98 3.22 0.73
N ILE A 106 11.67 2.42 1.75
CA ILE A 106 12.01 0.99 1.77
C ILE A 106 11.30 0.25 0.62
N SER A 107 10.02 0.54 0.39
CA SER A 107 9.27 -0.03 -0.73
C SER A 107 9.90 0.31 -2.08
N LEU A 108 10.32 1.56 -2.28
CA LEU A 108 11.00 2.00 -3.50
C LEU A 108 12.33 1.28 -3.71
N LEU A 109 13.12 1.05 -2.65
CA LEU A 109 14.36 0.29 -2.73
C LEU A 109 14.11 -1.17 -3.14
N LEU A 110 13.06 -1.79 -2.61
CA LEU A 110 12.66 -3.14 -3.03
C LEU A 110 12.20 -3.15 -4.51
N LEU A 111 11.49 -2.12 -4.96
CA LEU A 111 11.11 -1.99 -6.37
C LEU A 111 12.34 -1.78 -7.28
N TYR A 112 13.29 -0.93 -6.91
CA TYR A 112 14.54 -0.80 -7.68
C TYR A 112 15.32 -2.12 -7.78
N GLY A 113 15.20 -3.00 -6.79
CA GLY A 113 15.79 -4.33 -6.81
C GLY A 113 14.96 -5.38 -7.54
N SER A 114 13.84 -5.03 -8.19
CA SER A 114 12.95 -6.00 -8.82
C SER A 114 12.34 -5.60 -10.16
N VAL A 115 12.13 -4.31 -10.42
CA VAL A 115 11.53 -3.79 -11.64
C VAL A 115 12.46 -2.81 -12.35
N THR A 116 12.24 -2.60 -13.65
CA THR A 116 13.06 -1.70 -14.45
C THR A 116 12.85 -0.24 -14.03
N SER A 117 13.86 0.59 -14.24
CA SER A 117 13.74 2.04 -13.98
C SER A 117 12.73 2.71 -14.90
N GLU A 118 12.53 2.18 -16.10
CA GLU A 118 11.51 2.60 -17.05
C GLU A 118 10.11 2.39 -16.45
N SER A 119 9.79 1.19 -15.97
CA SER A 119 8.49 0.91 -15.34
C SER A 119 8.22 1.75 -14.09
N ILE A 120 9.24 2.06 -13.29
CA ILE A 120 9.07 3.02 -12.17
C ILE A 120 8.73 4.40 -12.73
N SER A 121 9.42 4.84 -13.80
CA SER A 121 9.23 6.14 -14.43
C SER A 121 7.87 6.27 -15.13
N ASP A 122 7.33 5.19 -15.68
CA ASP A 122 6.00 5.15 -16.29
C ASP A 122 4.88 5.42 -15.28
N ILE A 123 5.09 5.00 -14.04
CA ILE A 123 4.13 5.17 -12.93
C ILE A 123 4.32 6.54 -12.26
N VAL A 124 5.55 6.90 -11.90
CA VAL A 124 5.81 8.14 -11.13
C VAL A 124 5.93 9.38 -12.02
N GLY A 125 6.17 9.20 -13.33
CA GLY A 125 6.42 10.25 -14.30
C GLY A 125 7.89 10.67 -14.42
N SER A 126 8.15 11.45 -15.47
CA SER A 126 9.47 12.04 -15.71
C SER A 126 9.79 13.10 -14.67
N SER A 127 11.04 13.17 -14.23
CA SER A 127 11.50 14.24 -13.34
C SER A 127 11.76 15.52 -14.13
N ASN A 128 10.91 16.53 -13.96
CA ASN A 128 10.95 17.76 -14.77
C ASN A 128 10.98 19.05 -13.95
N VAL A 129 10.95 18.98 -12.61
CA VAL A 129 10.93 20.18 -11.75
C VAL A 129 12.14 21.06 -12.00
N TYR A 130 13.33 20.48 -12.18
CA TYR A 130 14.54 21.24 -12.52
C TYR A 130 14.36 22.10 -13.77
N TRP A 131 13.85 21.49 -14.85
CA TRP A 131 13.66 22.21 -16.11
C TRP A 131 12.62 23.31 -15.97
N PHE A 132 11.49 23.04 -15.32
CA PHE A 132 10.45 24.05 -15.12
C PHE A 132 10.90 25.21 -14.23
N VAL A 133 11.63 24.93 -13.15
CA VAL A 133 12.15 25.98 -12.27
C VAL A 133 13.16 26.84 -13.03
N MET A 134 14.15 26.23 -13.69
CA MET A 134 15.23 26.96 -14.36
C MET A 134 14.78 27.70 -15.63
N ASN A 135 13.88 27.12 -16.43
CA ASN A 135 13.52 27.66 -17.75
C ASN A 135 12.16 28.38 -17.78
N LYS A 136 11.24 28.02 -16.88
CA LYS A 136 9.88 28.59 -16.84
C LYS A 136 9.63 29.43 -15.60
N ASN A 137 10.61 29.54 -14.70
CA ASN A 137 10.55 30.33 -13.48
C ASN A 137 9.30 30.03 -12.61
N ILE A 138 8.85 28.77 -12.58
CA ILE A 138 7.58 28.40 -11.92
C ILE A 138 7.59 28.64 -10.41
N TRP A 139 8.77 28.73 -9.80
CA TRP A 139 8.97 29.00 -8.37
C TRP A 139 9.56 30.40 -8.12
N GLY A 140 9.55 31.26 -9.14
CA GLY A 140 10.16 32.59 -9.10
C GLY A 140 11.67 32.57 -8.89
N ASP A 141 12.25 33.77 -8.79
CA ASP A 141 13.70 33.96 -8.71
C ASP A 141 14.32 33.25 -7.51
N PHE A 142 13.56 33.04 -6.44
CA PHE A 142 13.98 32.24 -5.31
C PHE A 142 14.26 30.79 -5.69
N GLY A 143 13.36 30.14 -6.43
CA GLY A 143 13.55 28.77 -6.89
C GLY A 143 14.76 28.63 -7.80
N VAL A 144 14.94 29.56 -8.74
CA VAL A 144 16.12 29.61 -9.62
C VAL A 144 17.40 29.74 -8.79
N LYS A 145 17.45 30.64 -7.80
CA LYS A 145 18.61 30.80 -6.91
C LYS A 145 18.93 29.52 -6.14
N VAL A 146 17.93 28.84 -5.60
CA VAL A 146 18.12 27.57 -4.87
C VAL A 146 18.67 26.49 -5.80
N PHE A 147 18.11 26.37 -7.01
CA PHE A 147 18.50 25.30 -7.95
C PHE A 147 19.89 25.55 -8.54
N THR A 148 20.24 26.81 -8.82
CA THR A 148 21.61 27.22 -9.18
C THR A 148 22.60 26.96 -8.05
N TYR A 149 22.21 27.22 -6.78
CA TYR A 149 23.08 26.95 -5.63
C TYR A 149 23.32 25.45 -5.41
N LEU A 150 22.29 24.63 -5.60
CA LEU A 150 22.42 23.17 -5.46
C LEU A 150 23.25 22.54 -6.59
N ASP A 151 23.23 23.14 -7.79
CA ASP A 151 23.97 22.73 -9.00
C ASP A 151 24.02 21.21 -9.25
N SER A 152 22.91 20.52 -9.00
CA SER A 152 22.85 19.07 -9.11
C SER A 152 21.51 18.61 -9.68
N PRO A 153 21.33 18.70 -11.02
CA PRO A 153 20.12 18.25 -11.69
C PRO A 153 19.79 16.79 -11.35
N LYS A 154 20.82 15.92 -11.28
CA LYS A 154 20.65 14.50 -10.96
C LYS A 154 20.09 14.27 -9.55
N ALA A 155 20.59 14.98 -8.54
CA ALA A 155 20.11 14.84 -7.18
C ALA A 155 18.66 15.36 -7.05
N ILE A 156 18.36 16.48 -7.69
CA ILE A 156 17.01 17.07 -7.73
C ILE A 156 16.03 16.09 -8.38
N SER A 157 16.38 15.51 -9.53
CA SER A 157 15.54 14.49 -10.19
C SER A 157 15.33 13.25 -9.34
N LEU A 158 16.37 12.79 -8.61
CA LEU A 158 16.24 11.67 -7.69
C LEU A 158 15.26 11.98 -6.56
N VAL A 159 15.38 13.16 -5.94
CA VAL A 159 14.48 13.61 -4.86
C VAL A 159 13.04 13.73 -5.38
N GLU A 160 12.85 14.33 -6.55
CA GLU A 160 11.53 14.46 -7.19
C GLU A 160 10.90 13.08 -7.40
N ARG A 161 11.66 12.11 -7.92
CA ARG A 161 11.18 10.75 -8.15
C ARG A 161 10.76 10.07 -6.85
N VAL A 162 11.55 10.22 -5.79
CA VAL A 162 11.20 9.70 -4.45
C VAL A 162 9.91 10.35 -3.97
N VAL A 163 9.78 11.67 -4.04
CA VAL A 163 8.57 12.40 -3.60
C VAL A 163 7.33 11.95 -4.37
N ARG A 164 7.42 11.83 -5.70
CA ARG A 164 6.31 11.36 -6.55
C ARG A 164 5.91 9.92 -6.22
N TYR A 165 6.89 9.03 -6.03
CA TYR A 165 6.63 7.67 -5.57
C TYR A 165 5.93 7.64 -4.21
N LEU A 166 6.42 8.42 -3.24
CA LEU A 166 5.83 8.52 -1.91
C LEU A 166 4.39 9.02 -1.99
N ALA A 167 4.08 9.99 -2.85
CA ALA A 167 2.72 10.50 -3.03
C ALA A 167 1.76 9.42 -3.56
N LEU A 168 2.21 8.53 -4.45
CA LEU A 168 1.40 7.41 -4.96
C LEU A 168 1.27 6.27 -3.94
N TYR A 169 2.32 5.99 -3.18
CA TYR A 169 2.38 4.88 -2.23
C TYR A 169 1.72 5.20 -0.87
N SER A 170 1.83 6.43 -0.39
CA SER A 170 1.38 6.80 0.96
C SER A 170 -0.13 6.61 1.20
N PRO A 171 -1.04 6.89 0.24
CA PRO A 171 -2.49 6.71 0.46
C PRO A 171 -2.87 5.31 0.96
N VAL A 172 -2.36 4.25 0.33
CA VAL A 172 -2.68 2.87 0.77
C VAL A 172 -2.12 2.58 2.17
N ILE A 173 -0.92 3.07 2.49
CA ILE A 173 -0.33 2.89 3.82
C ILE A 173 -1.10 3.68 4.88
N LEU A 174 -1.49 4.93 4.60
CA LEU A 174 -2.28 5.75 5.50
C LEU A 174 -3.60 5.05 5.85
N CYS A 175 -4.31 4.51 4.85
CA CYS A 175 -5.52 3.71 5.08
C CYS A 175 -5.25 2.51 6.00
N LEU A 176 -4.23 1.71 5.68
CA LEU A 176 -3.85 0.54 6.49
C LEU A 176 -3.47 0.92 7.92
N VAL A 177 -2.75 2.02 8.11
CA VAL A 177 -2.35 2.53 9.43
C VAL A 177 -3.57 2.97 10.25
N VAL A 178 -4.48 3.74 9.65
CA VAL A 178 -5.73 4.19 10.30
C VAL A 178 -6.54 2.99 10.79
N PHE A 179 -6.74 1.98 9.94
CA PHE A 179 -7.49 0.79 10.32
C PHE A 179 -6.75 -0.04 11.35
N ASN A 180 -5.47 -0.36 11.16
CA ASN A 180 -4.71 -1.15 12.14
C ASN A 180 -4.62 -0.47 13.50
N ALA A 181 -4.35 0.84 13.55
CA ALA A 181 -4.30 1.59 14.81
C ALA A 181 -5.66 1.56 15.54
N THR A 182 -6.75 1.67 14.79
CA THR A 182 -8.12 1.55 15.31
C THR A 182 -8.39 0.14 15.85
N PHE A 183 -8.06 -0.91 15.11
CA PHE A 183 -8.26 -2.30 15.55
C PHE A 183 -7.43 -2.66 16.80
N VAL A 184 -6.22 -2.11 16.93
CA VAL A 184 -5.40 -2.23 18.15
C VAL A 184 -6.08 -1.54 19.34
N LYS A 185 -6.68 -0.37 19.13
CA LYS A 185 -7.41 0.40 20.16
C LYS A 185 -8.85 -0.07 20.43
N ASN A 186 -9.43 -0.90 19.58
CA ASN A 186 -10.79 -1.48 19.70
C ASN A 186 -10.95 -2.45 20.91
N ARG A 187 -10.09 -2.32 21.92
CA ARG A 187 -10.24 -2.88 23.26
C ARG A 187 -10.67 -1.83 24.29
N SER A 188 -10.97 -0.61 23.85
CA SER A 188 -11.40 0.52 24.67
C SER A 188 -12.72 1.06 24.14
N ASP A 189 -13.57 1.59 25.02
CA ASP A 189 -14.89 2.18 24.69
C ASP A 189 -14.84 3.35 23.70
N ARG A 190 -13.65 3.85 23.35
CA ARG A 190 -13.45 5.02 22.50
C ARG A 190 -12.88 4.71 21.10
N TRP A 191 -13.12 3.51 20.57
CA TRP A 191 -12.58 3.09 19.27
C TRP A 191 -13.01 4.01 18.12
N PHE A 192 -14.27 4.46 18.11
CA PHE A 192 -14.78 5.38 17.09
C PHE A 192 -14.04 6.73 17.13
N MET A 193 -13.81 7.28 18.33
CA MET A 193 -13.04 8.51 18.50
C MET A 193 -11.58 8.35 18.08
N ALA A 194 -11.01 7.14 18.24
CA ALA A 194 -9.67 6.85 17.72
C ALA A 194 -9.65 6.85 16.18
N LEU A 195 -10.66 6.23 15.55
CA LEU A 195 -10.80 6.22 14.09
C LEU A 195 -10.91 7.65 13.53
N VAL A 196 -11.85 8.45 14.03
CA VAL A 196 -12.05 9.84 13.62
C VAL A 196 -10.77 10.64 13.77
N ARG A 197 -10.08 10.49 14.91
CA ARG A 197 -8.80 11.16 15.16
C ARG A 197 -7.74 10.80 14.13
N TYR A 198 -7.57 9.50 13.81
CA TYR A 198 -6.57 9.07 12.83
C TYR A 198 -6.91 9.50 11.41
N ILE A 199 -8.20 9.56 11.06
CA ILE A 199 -8.66 10.15 9.79
C ILE A 199 -8.25 11.62 9.73
N ILE A 200 -8.57 12.42 10.74
CA ILE A 200 -8.22 13.86 10.78
C ILE A 200 -6.71 14.06 10.62
N TYR A 201 -5.89 13.25 11.29
CA TYR A 201 -4.43 13.33 11.14
C TYR A 201 -3.92 12.95 9.74
N SER A 202 -4.67 12.12 9.01
CA SER A 202 -4.28 11.66 7.68
C SER A 202 -4.76 12.59 6.55
N LEU A 203 -5.81 13.38 6.77
CA LEU A 203 -6.42 14.24 5.73
C LEU A 203 -5.43 15.20 5.04
N PRO A 204 -4.56 15.95 5.76
CA PRO A 204 -3.58 16.82 5.11
C PRO A 204 -2.64 16.05 4.19
N TRP A 205 -2.32 14.81 4.56
CA TRP A 205 -1.42 13.95 3.79
C TRP A 205 -2.10 13.36 2.56
N PHE A 206 -3.37 12.94 2.65
CA PHE A 206 -4.14 12.54 1.47
C PHE A 206 -4.26 13.67 0.45
N PHE A 207 -4.52 14.89 0.93
CA PHE A 207 -4.57 16.08 0.10
C PHE A 207 -3.21 16.34 -0.57
N LEU A 208 -2.11 16.35 0.19
CA LEU A 208 -0.77 16.53 -0.35
C LEU A 208 -0.42 15.45 -1.40
N CYS A 209 -0.76 14.19 -1.14
CA CYS A 209 -0.56 13.09 -2.08
C CYS A 209 -1.35 13.33 -3.37
N LYS A 210 -2.60 13.80 -3.29
CA LYS A 210 -3.44 14.11 -4.45
C LYS A 210 -2.82 15.23 -5.29
N VAL A 211 -2.38 16.29 -4.63
CA VAL A 211 -1.75 17.43 -5.30
C VAL A 211 -0.49 16.98 -6.06
N ILE A 212 0.38 16.19 -5.44
CA ILE A 212 1.62 15.75 -6.08
C ILE A 212 1.35 14.70 -7.18
N ALA A 213 0.50 13.70 -6.90
CA ALA A 213 0.32 12.55 -7.76
C ALA A 213 -0.66 12.80 -8.92
N PHE A 214 -1.65 13.68 -8.75
CA PHE A 214 -2.69 13.94 -9.75
C PHE A 214 -2.53 15.36 -10.33
N ASP A 215 -2.51 16.40 -9.51
CA ASP A 215 -2.54 17.79 -10.03
C ASP A 215 -1.22 18.21 -10.67
N PHE A 216 -0.09 17.75 -10.12
CA PHE A 216 1.26 18.01 -10.66
C PHE A 216 1.89 16.73 -11.21
N SER A 217 1.09 15.77 -11.66
CA SER A 217 1.59 14.54 -12.27
C SER A 217 2.39 14.85 -13.54
N SER A 218 3.46 14.08 -13.76
CA SER A 218 4.32 14.21 -14.94
C SER A 218 4.35 12.91 -15.75
N THR A 219 3.23 12.19 -15.76
CA THR A 219 3.06 10.98 -16.57
C THR A 219 1.74 11.06 -17.30
N ASP A 220 1.80 10.81 -18.60
CA ASP A 220 0.62 10.74 -19.44
C ASP A 220 -0.31 9.62 -18.95
N ASN A 221 0.22 8.53 -18.39
CA ASN A 221 -0.60 7.43 -17.88
C ASN A 221 -1.56 7.91 -16.78
N LEU A 222 -1.11 8.68 -15.79
CA LEU A 222 -2.03 9.15 -14.74
C LEU A 222 -2.99 10.23 -15.26
N ASN A 223 -2.48 11.17 -16.06
CA ASN A 223 -3.28 12.28 -16.57
C ASN A 223 -4.36 11.83 -17.58
N GLU A 224 -4.09 10.78 -18.35
CA GLU A 224 -5.01 10.23 -19.34
C GLU A 224 -5.98 9.20 -18.74
N LEU A 225 -5.53 8.38 -17.78
CA LEU A 225 -6.34 7.26 -17.27
C LEU A 225 -7.32 7.65 -16.18
N ILE A 226 -6.97 8.62 -15.34
CA ILE A 226 -7.83 9.03 -14.22
C ILE A 226 -8.98 9.86 -14.79
N ALA A 227 -10.22 9.50 -14.43
CA ALA A 227 -11.38 10.27 -14.85
C ALA A 227 -11.28 11.72 -14.33
N GLY A 228 -11.66 12.69 -15.16
CA GLY A 228 -11.69 14.10 -14.77
C GLY A 228 -12.67 14.39 -13.64
N ASP A 229 -12.69 15.65 -13.19
CA ASP A 229 -13.56 16.07 -12.10
C ASP A 229 -15.04 15.93 -12.48
N GLY A 230 -15.78 15.15 -11.68
CA GLY A 230 -17.23 15.00 -11.82
C GLY A 230 -18.00 16.18 -11.20
N THR A 231 -19.32 16.20 -11.37
CA THR A 231 -20.23 17.25 -10.87
C THR A 231 -20.15 17.52 -9.36
N PHE A 232 -19.69 16.55 -8.57
CA PHE A 232 -19.53 16.67 -7.11
C PHE A 232 -18.09 16.92 -6.66
N GLY A 233 -17.15 17.19 -7.58
CA GLY A 233 -15.75 17.48 -7.27
C GLY A 233 -14.95 16.32 -6.69
N ILE A 234 -15.52 15.10 -6.68
CA ILE A 234 -14.85 13.88 -6.21
C ILE A 234 -13.90 13.33 -7.30
N GLY A 235 -14.22 13.59 -8.58
CA GLY A 235 -13.41 13.18 -9.74
C GLY A 235 -13.01 11.70 -9.75
N GLY A 236 -12.20 11.29 -10.73
CA GLY A 236 -11.63 9.93 -10.74
C GLY A 236 -10.74 9.67 -9.54
N GLY A 237 -9.95 10.67 -9.12
CA GLY A 237 -9.04 10.56 -7.98
C GLY A 237 -9.73 10.20 -6.66
N GLY A 238 -10.92 10.76 -6.39
CA GLY A 238 -11.68 10.45 -5.18
C GLY A 238 -12.26 9.03 -5.19
N PHE A 239 -12.75 8.55 -6.34
CA PHE A 239 -13.17 7.14 -6.48
C PHE A 239 -12.01 6.17 -6.26
N LEU A 240 -10.82 6.48 -6.78
CA LEU A 240 -9.61 5.67 -6.56
C LEU A 240 -9.19 5.70 -5.08
N TYR A 241 -9.29 6.83 -4.38
CA TYR A 241 -9.03 6.87 -2.94
C TYR A 241 -10.05 6.06 -2.14
N LEU A 242 -11.34 6.10 -2.49
CA LEU A 242 -12.36 5.25 -1.89
C LEU A 242 -12.08 3.77 -2.14
N LEU A 243 -11.56 3.41 -3.32
CA LEU A 243 -11.13 2.05 -3.63
C LEU A 243 -9.97 1.60 -2.73
N LEU A 244 -8.96 2.46 -2.52
CA LEU A 244 -7.86 2.17 -1.59
C LEU A 244 -8.35 2.00 -0.15
N ILE A 245 -9.31 2.82 0.28
CA ILE A 245 -9.94 2.70 1.61
C ILE A 245 -10.65 1.35 1.73
N LEU A 246 -11.45 0.96 0.72
CA LEU A 246 -12.18 -0.31 0.70
C LEU A 246 -11.25 -1.52 0.78
N ILE A 247 -10.21 -1.55 -0.07
CA ILE A 247 -9.22 -2.64 -0.10
C ILE A 247 -8.45 -2.72 1.23
N SER A 248 -8.02 -1.57 1.76
CA SER A 248 -7.26 -1.52 3.02
C SER A 248 -8.10 -1.93 4.23
N PHE A 249 -9.37 -1.52 4.27
CA PHE A 249 -10.31 -1.94 5.30
C PHE A 249 -10.50 -3.46 5.24
N ASN A 250 -10.78 -4.00 4.06
CA ASN A 250 -11.02 -5.42 3.88
C ASN A 250 -9.78 -6.27 4.26
N GLY A 251 -8.60 -5.89 3.76
CA GLY A 251 -7.34 -6.56 4.14
C GLY A 251 -7.08 -6.53 5.65
N THR A 252 -7.37 -5.39 6.30
CA THR A 252 -7.23 -5.27 7.77
C THR A 252 -8.25 -6.12 8.51
N LEU A 253 -9.52 -6.10 8.10
CA LEU A 253 -10.58 -6.91 8.69
C LEU A 253 -10.24 -8.40 8.59
N LEU A 254 -9.80 -8.88 7.43
CA LEU A 254 -9.41 -10.26 7.20
C LEU A 254 -8.20 -10.67 8.06
N ALA A 255 -7.18 -9.81 8.16
CA ALA A 255 -6.02 -10.05 9.02
C ALA A 255 -6.43 -10.21 10.49
N TRP A 256 -7.28 -9.31 11.00
CA TRP A 256 -7.71 -9.31 12.40
C TRP A 256 -8.76 -10.36 12.72
N ALA A 257 -9.61 -10.75 11.77
CA ALA A 257 -10.54 -11.87 11.90
C ALA A 257 -9.79 -13.16 12.26
N SER A 258 -8.63 -13.40 11.64
CA SER A 258 -7.80 -14.58 11.94
C SER A 258 -7.26 -14.63 13.38
N LYS A 259 -7.21 -13.47 14.07
CA LYS A 259 -6.77 -13.36 15.47
C LYS A 259 -7.93 -13.53 16.45
N ARG A 260 -9.12 -13.06 16.08
CA ARG A 260 -10.32 -13.15 16.92
C ARG A 260 -10.91 -14.56 16.76
N LYS A 261 -10.74 -15.41 17.78
CA LYS A 261 -11.37 -16.74 17.80
C LYS A 261 -12.90 -16.57 17.70
N GLY A 262 -13.53 -17.12 16.67
CA GLY A 262 -14.98 -17.14 16.53
C GLY A 262 -15.47 -17.10 15.08
N VAL A 263 -16.49 -17.91 14.78
CA VAL A 263 -17.10 -18.02 13.45
C VAL A 263 -17.66 -16.68 12.96
N TYR A 264 -18.18 -15.85 13.86
CA TYR A 264 -18.70 -14.52 13.52
C TYR A 264 -17.68 -13.65 12.75
N TRP A 265 -16.43 -13.54 13.23
CA TRP A 265 -15.43 -12.70 12.57
C TRP A 265 -14.99 -13.26 11.22
N ALA A 266 -14.94 -14.59 11.10
CA ALA A 266 -14.66 -15.26 9.83
C ALA A 266 -15.78 -14.97 8.81
N LEU A 267 -17.04 -15.18 9.19
CA LEU A 267 -18.20 -14.90 8.34
C LEU A 267 -18.29 -13.42 7.97
N LEU A 268 -18.10 -12.52 8.93
CA LEU A 268 -18.10 -11.08 8.67
C LEU A 268 -17.03 -10.71 7.64
N SER A 269 -15.80 -11.21 7.80
CA SER A 269 -14.72 -10.94 6.83
C SER A 269 -15.01 -11.51 5.44
N LEU A 270 -15.65 -12.69 5.36
CA LEU A 270 -16.05 -13.32 4.10
C LEU A 270 -17.12 -12.49 3.39
N VAL A 271 -18.19 -12.13 4.10
CA VAL A 271 -19.29 -11.30 3.57
C VAL A 271 -18.77 -9.94 3.14
N CYS A 272 -17.95 -9.27 3.97
CA CYS A 272 -17.32 -8.01 3.60
C CYS A 272 -16.43 -8.16 2.36
N THR A 273 -15.69 -9.26 2.20
CA THR A 273 -14.88 -9.50 1.01
C THR A 273 -15.75 -9.67 -0.23
N PHE A 274 -16.80 -10.48 -0.13
CA PHE A 274 -17.73 -10.71 -1.23
C PHE A 274 -18.40 -9.42 -1.70
N LEU A 275 -18.87 -8.58 -0.77
CA LEU A 275 -19.48 -7.29 -1.08
C LEU A 275 -18.46 -6.25 -1.57
N ALA A 276 -17.21 -6.34 -1.13
CA ALA A 276 -16.15 -5.41 -1.55
C ALA A 276 -15.76 -5.58 -3.01
N ILE A 277 -15.96 -6.75 -3.63
CA ILE A 277 -15.63 -6.99 -5.05
C ILE A 277 -16.48 -6.13 -6.00
N PRO A 278 -17.82 -6.21 -5.99
CA PRO A 278 -18.67 -5.38 -6.85
C PRO A 278 -18.56 -3.89 -6.48
N ALA A 279 -18.43 -3.56 -5.20
CA ALA A 279 -18.17 -2.18 -4.78
C ALA A 279 -16.84 -1.66 -5.33
N GLY A 280 -15.78 -2.47 -5.28
CA GLY A 280 -14.47 -2.13 -5.83
C GLY A 280 -14.51 -1.96 -7.35
N TRP A 281 -15.27 -2.81 -8.05
CA TRP A 281 -15.48 -2.70 -9.49
C TRP A 281 -16.15 -1.38 -9.86
N PHE A 282 -17.21 -1.03 -9.14
CA PHE A 282 -17.90 0.25 -9.31
C PHE A 282 -16.95 1.44 -9.09
N LEU A 283 -16.15 1.42 -8.02
CA LEU A 283 -15.18 2.48 -7.73
C LEU A 283 -14.08 2.55 -8.80
N LEU A 284 -13.58 1.42 -9.30
CA LEU A 284 -12.59 1.40 -10.38
C LEU A 284 -13.14 2.00 -11.67
N LYS A 285 -14.34 1.58 -12.11
CA LYS A 285 -14.98 2.09 -13.34
C LYS A 285 -15.22 3.60 -13.30
N ASN A 286 -15.63 4.14 -12.15
CA ASN A 286 -15.84 5.57 -11.99
C ASN A 286 -14.54 6.35 -11.71
N GLY A 287 -13.48 5.66 -11.29
CA GLY A 287 -12.16 6.24 -11.09
C GLY A 287 -11.37 6.46 -12.37
N LEU A 288 -11.72 5.73 -13.44
CA LEU A 288 -10.98 5.71 -14.69
C LEU A 288 -11.80 6.26 -15.86
N VAL A 289 -11.10 6.78 -16.87
CA VAL A 289 -11.71 7.29 -18.09
C VAL A 289 -12.47 6.18 -18.85
N THR A 290 -13.63 6.51 -19.40
CA THR A 290 -14.45 5.56 -20.16
C THR A 290 -13.99 5.40 -21.61
N ASN A 291 -13.49 6.48 -22.22
CA ASN A 291 -13.00 6.50 -23.60
C ASN A 291 -11.62 7.16 -23.63
N LEU A 292 -10.58 6.35 -23.77
CA LEU A 292 -9.21 6.79 -24.04
C LEU A 292 -8.91 6.58 -25.52
N VAL A 293 -8.59 7.66 -26.23
CA VAL A 293 -8.24 7.60 -27.66
C VAL A 293 -6.72 7.68 -27.79
N LYS A 294 -6.08 6.60 -28.23
CA LYS A 294 -4.63 6.54 -28.44
C LYS A 294 -4.29 5.70 -29.66
N TYR A 295 -3.42 6.21 -30.54
CA TYR A 295 -2.97 5.51 -31.76
C TYR A 295 -4.12 4.92 -32.60
N GLU A 296 -5.15 5.73 -32.89
CA GLU A 296 -6.34 5.34 -33.68
C GLU A 296 -7.24 4.26 -33.03
N THR A 297 -6.96 3.87 -31.78
CA THR A 297 -7.80 2.94 -31.01
C THR A 297 -8.49 3.66 -29.86
N THR A 298 -9.74 3.26 -29.59
CA THR A 298 -10.53 3.75 -28.45
C THR A 298 -10.80 2.59 -27.49
N TYR A 299 -10.40 2.75 -26.24
CA TYR A 299 -10.58 1.74 -25.18
C TYR A 299 -10.78 2.42 -23.83
N SER A 300 -11.32 1.72 -22.83
CA SER A 300 -11.51 2.31 -21.50
C SER A 300 -10.23 2.25 -20.64
N GLY A 301 -10.13 3.08 -19.60
CA GLY A 301 -9.05 2.96 -18.62
C GLY A 301 -9.06 1.61 -17.89
N VAL A 302 -10.22 0.95 -17.80
CA VAL A 302 -10.31 -0.42 -17.26
C VAL A 302 -9.72 -1.44 -18.23
N ASP A 303 -9.98 -1.30 -19.53
CA ASP A 303 -9.34 -2.12 -20.58
C ASP A 303 -7.83 -1.94 -20.56
N PHE A 304 -7.35 -0.71 -20.34
CA PHE A 304 -5.92 -0.45 -20.23
C PHE A 304 -5.26 -1.25 -19.09
N LEU A 305 -5.93 -1.37 -17.94
CA LEU A 305 -5.37 -2.03 -16.76
C LEU A 305 -5.58 -3.55 -16.76
N LEU A 306 -6.73 -4.02 -17.25
CA LEU A 306 -7.17 -5.42 -17.09
C LEU A 306 -7.30 -6.16 -18.43
N GLY A 307 -7.33 -5.45 -19.55
CA GLY A 307 -7.35 -6.02 -20.89
C GLY A 307 -6.03 -6.68 -21.26
N PRO A 308 -6.02 -7.58 -22.25
CA PRO A 308 -4.80 -8.21 -22.75
C PRO A 308 -3.95 -7.21 -23.56
N ASP A 309 -4.60 -6.36 -24.36
CA ASP A 309 -3.98 -5.33 -25.18
C ASP A 309 -5.03 -4.28 -25.62
N ARG A 310 -4.61 -3.29 -26.42
CA ARG A 310 -5.45 -2.15 -26.86
C ARG A 310 -6.38 -2.45 -28.04
N LYS A 311 -6.23 -3.61 -28.68
CA LYS A 311 -6.97 -4.02 -29.90
C LYS A 311 -8.01 -5.08 -29.59
N ASN A 312 -7.70 -6.02 -28.69
CA ASN A 312 -8.56 -7.12 -28.30
C ASN A 312 -9.30 -6.76 -27.00
N LEU A 313 -10.33 -5.93 -27.12
CA LEU A 313 -11.17 -5.53 -25.99
C LEU A 313 -11.94 -6.72 -25.44
N LEU A 314 -12.03 -6.78 -24.11
CA LEU A 314 -12.75 -7.85 -23.42
C LEU A 314 -14.18 -7.43 -23.12
N SER A 315 -15.05 -8.42 -22.93
CA SER A 315 -16.38 -8.16 -22.41
C SER A 315 -16.33 -7.64 -20.97
N GLU A 316 -17.36 -6.91 -20.55
CA GLU A 316 -17.46 -6.39 -19.17
C GLU A 316 -17.38 -7.52 -18.13
N THR A 317 -17.96 -8.68 -18.43
CA THR A 317 -17.94 -9.86 -17.55
C THR A 317 -16.52 -10.41 -17.37
N GLU A 318 -15.72 -10.47 -18.44
CA GLU A 318 -14.33 -10.92 -18.36
C GLU A 318 -13.45 -9.94 -17.57
N LEU A 319 -13.63 -8.63 -17.81
CA LEU A 319 -12.92 -7.60 -17.04
C LEU A 319 -13.30 -7.65 -15.56
N PHE A 320 -14.59 -7.82 -15.24
CA PHE A 320 -15.06 -7.98 -13.87
C PHE A 320 -14.48 -9.23 -13.19
N PHE A 321 -14.36 -10.34 -13.93
CA PHE A 321 -13.71 -11.55 -13.42
C PHE A 321 -12.23 -11.33 -13.12
N ARG A 322 -11.48 -10.70 -14.05
CA ARG A 322 -10.07 -10.34 -13.84
C ARG A 322 -9.89 -9.39 -12.65
N TRP A 323 -10.77 -8.41 -12.53
CA TRP A 323 -10.82 -7.51 -11.38
C TRP A 323 -11.06 -8.27 -10.06
N SER A 324 -12.01 -9.20 -10.05
CA SER A 324 -12.34 -10.00 -8.87
C SER A 324 -11.14 -10.80 -8.38
N LEU A 325 -10.38 -11.40 -9.32
CA LEU A 325 -9.12 -12.09 -9.01
C LEU A 325 -8.06 -11.13 -8.48
N LEU A 326 -7.85 -10.00 -9.14
CA LEU A 326 -6.85 -9.00 -8.76
C LEU A 326 -7.13 -8.44 -7.36
N GLN A 327 -8.35 -7.95 -7.11
CA GLN A 327 -8.74 -7.37 -5.83
C GLN A 327 -8.63 -8.41 -4.71
N THR A 328 -9.10 -9.65 -4.94
CA THR A 328 -8.98 -10.73 -3.96
C THR A 328 -7.52 -11.04 -3.65
N GLY A 329 -6.67 -11.13 -4.67
CA GLY A 329 -5.23 -11.33 -4.53
C GLY A 329 -4.58 -10.22 -3.68
N ILE A 330 -4.85 -8.96 -3.99
CA ILE A 330 -4.35 -7.81 -3.23
C ILE A 330 -4.80 -7.89 -1.77
N VAL A 331 -6.09 -8.11 -1.51
CA VAL A 331 -6.63 -8.21 -0.15
C VAL A 331 -5.96 -9.34 0.63
N LEU A 332 -5.75 -10.51 0.00
CA LEU A 332 -5.06 -11.65 0.62
C LEU A 332 -3.61 -11.34 0.94
N ILE A 333 -2.87 -10.71 0.03
CA ILE A 333 -1.46 -10.31 0.23
C ILE A 333 -1.35 -9.30 1.37
N LEU A 334 -2.19 -8.26 1.37
CA LEU A 334 -2.23 -7.26 2.43
C LEU A 334 -2.57 -7.89 3.78
N ALA A 335 -3.57 -8.77 3.82
CA ALA A 335 -3.97 -9.45 5.05
C ALA A 335 -2.84 -10.37 5.56
N TYR A 336 -2.18 -11.10 4.66
CA TYR A 336 -1.06 -11.98 5.01
C TYR A 336 0.13 -11.18 5.57
N GLY A 337 0.51 -10.08 4.93
CA GLY A 337 1.58 -9.19 5.41
C GLY A 337 1.28 -8.66 6.83
N GLN A 338 0.04 -8.23 7.08
CA GLN A 338 -0.37 -7.80 8.42
C GLN A 338 -0.33 -8.93 9.45
N ARG A 339 -0.68 -10.16 9.07
CA ARG A 339 -0.66 -11.34 9.96
C ARG A 339 0.74 -11.69 10.45
N ILE A 340 1.78 -11.47 9.64
CA ILE A 340 3.18 -11.64 10.05
C ILE A 340 3.46 -10.81 11.32
N VAL A 341 3.07 -9.54 11.28
CA VAL A 341 3.28 -8.59 12.37
C VAL A 341 2.39 -8.91 13.57
N ILE A 342 1.12 -9.20 13.34
CA ILE A 342 0.18 -9.58 14.39
C ILE A 342 0.68 -10.82 15.14
N ALA A 343 1.24 -11.81 14.44
CA ALA A 343 1.83 -13.00 15.05
C ALA A 343 3.01 -12.65 15.95
N ILE A 344 3.91 -11.77 15.51
CA ILE A 344 5.06 -11.29 16.30
C ILE A 344 4.58 -10.55 17.55
N LEU A 345 3.63 -9.61 17.43
CA LEU A 345 3.18 -8.76 18.54
C LEU A 345 2.30 -9.49 19.56
N SER A 346 1.50 -10.47 19.11
CA SER A 346 0.54 -11.19 19.98
C SER A 346 1.18 -11.97 21.13
N MET A 347 2.40 -12.44 20.94
CA MET A 347 3.17 -13.21 21.92
C MET A 347 4.05 -12.34 22.83
N ALA A 348 4.25 -11.07 22.47
CA ALA A 348 4.95 -10.07 23.28
C ALA A 348 4.05 -9.43 24.37
N SER A 349 2.73 -9.65 24.31
CA SER A 349 1.73 -9.02 25.18
C SER A 349 1.25 -9.78 26.45
N PRO A 350 1.89 -10.85 26.99
CA PRO A 350 1.39 -11.50 28.22
C PRO A 350 1.36 -10.57 29.46
N MET A 351 2.05 -9.42 29.43
CA MET A 351 2.17 -8.51 30.57
C MET A 351 0.89 -7.82 31.05
N ARG A 352 -0.16 -7.67 30.22
CA ARG A 352 -1.32 -6.82 30.62
C ARG A 352 -2.48 -7.54 31.31
N GLN A 353 -2.53 -8.88 31.28
CA GLN A 353 -3.62 -9.61 31.92
C GLN A 353 -3.39 -9.81 33.43
N THR A 354 -2.13 -9.84 33.87
CA THR A 354 -1.79 -10.03 35.29
C THR A 354 -1.87 -8.75 36.13
N GLU A 355 -1.71 -7.56 35.56
CA GLU A 355 -1.86 -6.29 36.29
C GLU A 355 -3.33 -5.85 36.46
N ALA A 356 -4.22 -6.33 35.58
CA ALA A 356 -5.65 -6.02 35.68
C ALA A 356 -6.37 -6.91 36.71
N SER A 357 -5.85 -8.10 37.02
CA SER A 357 -6.38 -8.97 38.07
C SER A 357 -5.81 -8.69 39.46
N SER A 358 -4.94 -7.68 39.60
CA SER A 358 -4.29 -7.31 40.87
C SER A 358 -4.70 -5.93 41.39
N LYS A 359 -5.74 -5.32 40.81
CA LYS A 359 -6.41 -4.18 41.45
C LYS A 359 -7.62 -4.72 42.22
N PRO A 360 -7.64 -4.61 43.56
CA PRO A 360 -8.78 -4.98 44.37
C PRO A 360 -10.01 -4.12 44.05
#